data_AF-A0A2N5P3A1-F1
#
_entry.id   AF-A0A2N5P3A1-F1
#
_cell.length_a   1.000
_cell.length_b   1.000
_cell.length_c   1.000
_cell.angle_alpha   90.00
_cell.angle_beta   90.00
_cell.angle_gamma   90.00
#
_symmetry.space_group_name_H-M   'P 1'
#
loop_
_entity.id
_entity.type
_entity.pdbx_description
1 polymer ?
#
loop_
_entity_poly.entity_id
_entity_poly.type
_entity_poly.pdbx_seq_one_letter_code
_entity_poly.pdbx_strand_id
1 'polypeptide(L)' 'MNNDIIGKEVVFYENNTWNHIIKEINLYTYTIEYGIKSGFSDKEQAEQSYFFFNEKFQKDIVVLCQEKVQIKCNQFSLF' A
#
# COMPACT_ATOMS: atom_id res chain seq x y z
N MET A 1 -12.06 23.95 -8.69
CA MET A 1 -11.02 23.82 -7.64
C MET A 1 -10.14 22.65 -8.03
N ASN A 2 -9.02 22.94 -8.67
CA ASN A 2 -8.02 21.92 -8.98
C ASN A 2 -7.27 21.66 -7.68
N ASN A 3 -7.57 20.53 -7.05
CA ASN A 3 -6.72 20.00 -6.00
C ASN A 3 -5.45 19.50 -6.68
N ASP A 4 -4.58 20.42 -7.07
CA ASP A 4 -3.18 20.12 -7.37
C ASP A 4 -2.57 19.66 -6.04
N ILE A 5 -2.78 18.37 -5.76
CA ILE A 5 -1.97 17.60 -4.84
C ILE A 5 -0.57 17.77 -5.38
N ILE A 6 0.17 18.70 -4.78
CA ILE A 6 1.60 18.96 -5.00
C ILE A 6 2.25 17.61 -5.24
N GLY A 7 2.60 17.35 -6.50
CA GLY A 7 2.90 16.03 -7.03
C GLY A 7 4.08 15.44 -6.30
N LYS A 8 3.81 14.72 -5.22
CA LYS A 8 4.79 13.83 -4.61
C LYS A 8 5.01 12.77 -5.67
N GLU A 9 6.15 12.83 -6.35
CA GLU A 9 6.47 11.87 -7.40
C GLU A 9 6.42 10.46 -6.79
N VAL A 10 5.38 9.71 -7.16
CA VAL A 10 5.08 8.36 -6.61
C VAL A 10 5.85 7.27 -7.33
N VAL A 11 6.40 7.62 -8.49
CA VAL A 11 7.19 6.79 -9.39
C VAL A 11 8.55 7.44 -9.59
N PHE A 12 9.58 6.64 -9.83
CA PHE A 12 10.93 7.10 -10.09
C PHE A 12 11.55 6.29 -11.23
N TYR A 13 12.50 6.89 -11.94
CA TYR A 13 13.18 6.24 -13.07
C TYR A 13 14.57 5.77 -12.65
N GLU A 14 14.82 4.47 -12.69
CA GLU A 14 16.09 3.84 -12.32
C GLU A 14 16.29 2.56 -13.13
N ASN A 15 17.53 2.22 -13.50
CA ASN A 15 17.88 1.03 -14.29
C ASN A 15 17.16 0.94 -15.65
N ASN A 16 16.96 2.09 -16.31
CA ASN A 16 16.24 2.23 -17.58
C ASN A 16 14.76 1.81 -17.52
N THR A 17 14.18 1.69 -16.32
CA THR A 17 12.76 1.36 -16.14
C THR A 17 12.08 2.34 -15.19
N TRP A 18 10.78 2.54 -15.37
CA TRP A 18 9.96 3.22 -14.38
C TRP A 18 9.64 2.27 -13.23
N ASN A 19 9.75 2.77 -12.01
CA ASN A 19 9.64 2.00 -10.77
C ASN A 19 8.77 2.75 -9.75
N HIS A 20 8.23 2.04 -8.76
CA HIS A 20 7.58 2.66 -7.59
C HIS A 20 7.77 1.81 -6.33
N ILE A 21 7.53 2.43 -5.18
CA ILE A 21 7.55 1.74 -3.88
C ILE A 21 6.19 1.07 -3.65
N ILE A 22 6.20 -0.23 -3.35
CA ILE A 22 5.04 -0.98 -2.87
C ILE A 22 5.13 -1.15 -1.35
N LYS A 23 3.95 -1.26 -0.73
CA LYS A 23 3.80 -1.52 0.71
C LYS A 23 3.01 -2.79 0.87
N GLU A 24 3.51 -3.70 1.68
CA GLU A 24 2.85 -4.96 2.01
C GLU A 24 2.82 -5.13 3.52
N ILE A 25 1.82 -5.85 4.02
CA ILE A 25 1.69 -6.11 5.45
C ILE A 25 2.15 -7.54 5.71
N ASN A 26 3.18 -7.69 6.52
CA ASN A 26 3.56 -8.99 7.04
C ASN A 26 2.62 -9.35 8.19
N LEU A 27 1.73 -10.33 7.97
CA LEU A 27 0.73 -10.76 8.94
C LEU A 27 1.32 -11.51 10.14
N TYR A 28 2.51 -12.08 9.99
CA TYR A 28 3.18 -12.84 11.07
C TYR A 28 3.83 -11.90 12.09
N THR A 29 4.47 -10.84 11.61
CA THR A 29 5.19 -9.86 12.45
C THR A 29 4.40 -8.57 12.68
N TYR A 30 3.26 -8.40 12.00
CA TYR A 30 2.47 -7.16 11.96
C TYR A 30 3.28 -5.92 11.59
N THR A 31 4.25 -6.08 10.68
CA THR A 31 5.09 -4.99 10.17
C THR A 31 4.71 -4.63 8.74
N ILE A 32 4.95 -3.37 8.36
CA ILE A 32 4.83 -2.93 6.97
C ILE A 32 6.19 -3.13 6.30
N GLU A 33 6.20 -3.91 5.24
CA GLU A 33 7.37 -4.13 4.40
C GLU A 33 7.30 -3.24 3.16
N TYR A 34 8.47 -2.74 2.75
CA TYR A 34 8.60 -1.86 1.60
C TYR A 34 9.38 -2.60 0.51
N GLY A 35 8.80 -2.66 -0.68
CA GLY A 35 9.42 -3.25 -1.86
C GLY A 35 9.52 -2.24 -2.99
N ILE A 36 10.36 -2.53 -3.98
CA ILE A 36 10.40 -1.77 -5.24
C ILE A 36 9.77 -2.64 -6.32
N LYS A 37 8.75 -2.10 -6.99
CA LYS A 37 8.20 -2.69 -8.20
C LYS A 37 8.80 -1.99 -9.41
N SER A 38 9.58 -2.74 -10.18
CA SER A 38 10.28 -2.28 -11.38
C SER A 38 9.76 -2.97 -12.64
N GLY A 39 10.25 -2.52 -13.81
CA GLY A 39 9.98 -3.14 -15.11
C GLY A 39 8.89 -2.46 -15.96
N PHE A 40 8.46 -1.24 -15.60
CA PHE A 40 7.50 -0.49 -16.41
C PHE A 40 8.23 0.29 -17.51
N SER A 41 7.71 0.23 -18.74
CA SER A 41 8.20 1.00 -19.89
C SER A 41 7.84 2.48 -19.80
N ASP A 42 6.67 2.76 -19.23
CA ASP A 42 6.05 4.08 -19.22
C ASP A 42 5.73 4.56 -17.80
N LYS A 43 5.86 5.87 -17.58
CA LYS A 43 5.57 6.51 -16.29
C LYS A 43 4.13 6.25 -15.87
N GLU A 44 3.18 6.39 -16.80
CA GLU A 44 1.75 6.19 -16.54
C GLU A 44 1.44 4.76 -16.09
N GLN A 45 2.09 3.75 -16.68
CA GLN A 45 1.91 2.35 -16.25
C GLN A 45 2.41 2.13 -14.82
N ALA A 46 3.56 2.73 -14.47
CA ALA A 46 4.10 2.66 -13.13
C ALA A 46 3.16 3.37 -12.12
N GLU A 47 2.55 4.50 -12.51
CA GLU A 47 1.60 5.24 -11.67
C GLU A 47 0.30 4.47 -11.45
N GLN A 48 -0.28 3.93 -12.53
CA GLN A 48 -1.47 3.06 -12.43
C GLN A 48 -1.20 1.86 -11.52
N SER A 49 -0.02 1.24 -11.67
CA SER A 49 0.38 0.15 -10.79
C SER A 49 0.53 0.61 -9.34
N TYR A 50 1.13 1.78 -9.09
CA TYR A 50 1.24 2.34 -7.75
C TYR A 50 -0.14 2.54 -7.10
N PHE A 51 -1.11 3.13 -7.82
CA PHE A 51 -2.46 3.34 -7.30
C PHE A 51 -3.16 2.03 -6.96
N PHE A 52 -3.02 1.01 -7.81
CA PHE A 52 -3.56 -0.32 -7.56
C PHE A 52 -3.00 -0.94 -6.27
N PHE A 53 -1.68 -0.93 -6.10
CA PHE A 53 -1.03 -1.48 -4.89
C PHE A 53 -1.36 -0.66 -3.65
N ASN A 54 -1.41 0.66 -3.75
CA ASN A 54 -1.76 1.52 -2.63
C ASN A 54 -3.21 1.31 -2.20
N GLU A 55 -4.16 1.19 -3.13
CA GLU A 55 -5.56 0.90 -2.79
C GLU A 55 -5.70 -0.47 -2.10
N LYS A 56 -5.00 -1.50 -2.62
CA LYS A 56 -4.94 -2.82 -1.99
C LYS A 56 -4.42 -2.73 -0.56
N PHE A 57 -3.28 -2.07 -0.36
CA PHE A 57 -2.68 -1.89 0.97
C PHE A 57 -3.62 -1.18 1.96
N GLN A 58 -4.34 -0.15 1.51
CA GLN A 58 -5.33 0.53 2.36
C GLN A 58 -6.47 -0.40 2.77
N LYS A 59 -6.98 -1.23 1.86
CA LYS A 59 -8.01 -2.23 2.17
C LYS A 59 -7.49 -3.25 3.18
N ASP A 60 -6.27 -3.75 2.99
CA ASP A 60 -5.65 -4.73 3.88
C ASP A 60 -5.47 -4.16 5.30
N ILE A 61 -5.04 -2.89 5.45
CA ILE A 61 -4.98 -2.22 6.76
C ILE A 61 -6.36 -2.14 7.43
N VAL A 62 -7.39 -1.74 6.69
CA VAL A 62 -8.74 -1.58 7.23
C VAL A 62 -9.29 -2.90 7.74
N VAL A 63 -9.14 -3.98 6.96
CA VAL A 63 -9.56 -5.33 7.34
C VAL A 63 -8.83 -5.79 8.60
N LEU A 64 -7.50 -5.63 8.65
CA LEU A 64 -6.72 -6.04 9.83
C LEU A 64 -7.08 -5.25 11.09
N CYS A 65 -7.34 -3.96 10.95
CA CYS A 65 -7.83 -3.13 12.07
C CYS A 65 -9.20 -3.63 12.56
N GLN A 66 -10.12 -3.98 11.66
CA GLN A 66 -11.43 -4.52 12.02
C GLN A 66 -11.33 -5.90 12.68
N GLU A 67 -10.52 -6.80 12.14
CA GLU A 67 -10.29 -8.14 12.71
C GLU A 67 -9.68 -8.04 14.11
N LYS A 68 -8.69 -7.17 14.32
CA LYS A 68 -8.11 -6.95 15.65
C LYS A 68 -9.12 -6.36 16.64
N VAL A 69 -10.00 -5.46 16.20
CA VAL A 69 -11.08 -4.93 17.02
C VAL A 69 -12.06 -6.05 17.39
N GLN A 70 -12.47 -6.89 16.43
CA GLN A 70 -13.38 -8.00 16.68
C GLN A 70 -12.77 -9.06 17.62
N ILE A 71 -11.49 -9.41 17.46
CA ILE A 71 -10.80 -10.35 18.34
C ILE A 71 -10.73 -9.79 19.77
N LYS A 72 -10.39 -8.51 19.94
CA LYS A 72 -10.42 -7.86 21.26
C LYS A 72 -11.82 -7.86 21.85
N CYS A 73 -12.84 -7.45 21.10
CA CYS A 73 -14.23 -7.45 21.58
C CYS A 73 -14.70 -8.86 22.00
N ASN A 74 -14.37 -9.89 21.22
CA ASN A 74 -14.69 -11.29 21.54
C ASN A 74 -13.93 -11.80 22.77
N GLN A 75 -12.71 -11.34 23.01
CA GLN A 75 -11.95 -11.68 24.21
C GLN A 75 -12.53 -11.02 25.47
N PHE A 76 -13.13 -9.83 25.33
CA PHE A 76 -13.81 -9.13 26.43
C PHE A 76 -15.24 -9.62 26.71
N SER A 77 -15.92 -10.27 25.75
CA SER A 77 -17.28 -10.81 25.93
C SER A 77 -17.32 -12.24 26.49
N LEU A 78 -16.16 -12.85 26.78
CA LEU A 78 -16.02 -14.19 27.38
C LEU A 78 -15.87 -14.17 28.92
N PHE A 79 -16.12 -13.03 29.57
CA PHE A 79 -16.13 -12.88 31.04
C PHE A 79 -17.47 -12.35 31.53
#